data_AF-A0A8S9FJQ6-F1
#
_entry.id   AF-A0A8S9FJQ6-F1
#
_cell.length_a   1.000
_cell.length_b   1.000
_cell.length_c   1.000
_cell.angle_alpha   90.00
_cell.angle_beta   90.00
_cell.angle_gamma   90.00
#
_symmetry.space_group_name_H-M   'P 1'
#
loop_
_entity.id
_entity.type
_entity.pdbx_description
1 polymer ?
#
loop_
_entity_poly.entity_id
_entity_poly.type
_entity_poly.pdbx_seq_one_letter_code
_entity_poly.pdbx_strand_id
1 'polypeptide(L)'
;MTKGTESFGKRRNKSHTLCVRDVAVAASTSRRAVAPPVLTRKRTYNWSVKTIRRKTTGTGRMRYLRNVPRGSRPVSGKVPKLSQGTRQRLRQLKLLF
;
A
#
# COMPACT_ATOMS: atom_id res chain seq x y z
N MET A 1 -0.58 30.85 37.30
CA MET A 1 -0.60 29.96 36.12
C MET A 1 -1.11 30.74 34.93
N THR A 2 -0.22 31.29 34.13
CA THR A 2 -0.59 32.15 33.01
C THR A 2 -0.72 31.27 31.75
N LYS A 3 -1.85 31.38 31.05
CA LYS A 3 -2.08 30.70 29.77
C LYS A 3 -1.47 31.56 28.64
N GLY A 4 -1.18 30.95 27.50
CA GLY A 4 -0.65 31.68 26.34
C GLY A 4 0.87 31.70 26.28
N THR A 5 1.47 32.86 26.02
CA THR A 5 2.90 33.04 25.69
C THR A 5 3.86 32.34 26.67
N GLU A 6 3.65 32.54 27.97
CA GLU A 6 4.48 31.93 29.02
C GLU A 6 4.45 30.38 29.01
N SER A 7 3.35 29.79 28.55
CA SER A 7 3.19 28.33 28.47
C SER A 7 3.86 27.72 27.23
N PHE A 8 4.02 28.50 26.14
CA PHE A 8 4.61 28.00 24.90
C PHE A 8 6.11 27.73 25.02
N GLY A 9 6.85 28.53 25.81
CA GLY A 9 8.28 28.35 26.04
C GLY A 9 8.63 26.99 26.68
N LYS A 10 7.69 26.35 27.37
CA LYS A 10 7.89 25.05 28.03
C LYS A 10 7.62 23.85 27.11
N ARG A 11 7.14 24.05 25.87
CA ARG A 11 6.74 22.98 24.92
C ARG A 11 7.92 22.37 24.14
N ARG A 12 8.89 21.78 24.85
CA ARG A 12 10.08 21.15 24.25
C ARG A 12 9.94 19.65 23.92
N ASN A 13 9.06 18.95 24.62
CA ASN A 13 8.88 17.51 24.43
C ASN A 13 7.87 17.22 23.29
N LYS A 14 8.19 16.26 22.42
CA LYS A 14 7.31 15.87 21.31
C LYS A 14 6.44 14.67 21.69
N SER A 15 5.13 14.82 21.56
CA SER A 15 4.16 13.74 21.82
C SER A 15 3.92 12.84 20.62
N HIS A 16 4.19 13.34 19.41
CA HIS A 16 3.98 12.62 18.14
C HIS A 16 5.28 12.53 17.34
N THR A 17 5.53 11.35 16.78
CA THR A 17 6.66 11.03 15.91
C THR A 17 6.18 10.48 14.57
N LEU A 18 7.12 10.34 13.63
CA LEU A 18 6.86 9.79 12.31
C LEU A 18 6.41 8.32 12.40
N CYS A 19 5.33 7.98 11.70
CA CYS A 19 4.88 6.61 11.55
C CYS A 19 5.53 5.96 10.32
N VAL A 20 6.17 4.81 10.49
CA VAL A 20 6.82 4.07 9.40
C VAL A 20 5.84 3.61 8.31
N ARG A 21 4.57 3.30 8.65
CA ARG A 21 3.58 2.79 7.69
C ARG A 21 2.97 3.84 6.77
N ASP A 22 2.54 4.97 7.36
CA ASP A 22 1.81 6.03 6.65
C ASP A 22 2.68 7.26 6.36
N VAL A 23 3.91 7.29 6.88
CA VAL A 23 4.88 8.41 6.77
C VAL A 23 4.30 9.75 7.27
N ALA A 24 3.29 9.68 8.15
CA ALA A 24 2.67 10.83 8.79
C ALA A 24 3.15 10.95 10.25
N VAL A 25 3.28 12.19 10.76
CA VAL A 25 3.55 12.47 12.18
C VAL A 25 2.28 12.22 12.99
N ALA A 26 2.04 10.94 13.29
CA ALA A 26 0.81 10.48 13.96
C ALA A 26 1.09 9.42 15.03
N ALA A 27 2.32 8.90 15.13
CA ALA A 27 2.65 7.90 16.13
C ALA A 27 2.80 8.57 17.49
N SER A 28 1.92 8.23 18.45
CA SER A 28 2.03 8.76 19.82
C SER A 28 3.11 8.03 20.61
N THR A 29 4.02 8.79 21.23
CA THR A 29 5.13 8.24 22.01
C THR A 29 4.65 7.52 23.28
N SER A 30 3.67 8.09 23.99
CA SER A 30 3.14 7.52 25.23
C SER A 30 2.10 6.41 25.01
N ARG A 31 1.32 6.50 23.94
CA ARG A 31 0.25 5.54 23.61
C ARG A 31 0.65 4.72 22.40
N ARG A 32 1.47 3.68 22.62
CA ARG A 32 2.01 2.84 21.54
C ARG A 32 0.92 1.99 20.87
N ALA A 33 -0.04 1.48 21.64
CA ALA A 33 -1.07 0.54 21.18
C ALA A 33 -2.12 1.13 20.20
N VAL A 34 -2.36 2.45 20.23
CA VAL A 34 -3.37 3.13 19.40
C VAL A 34 -2.75 3.71 18.11
N ALA A 35 -1.44 3.57 17.95
CA ALA A 35 -0.72 4.18 16.86
C ALA A 35 -0.94 3.38 15.55
N PRO A 36 -0.97 4.05 14.39
CA PRO A 36 -1.13 3.39 13.09
C PRO A 36 -0.11 2.27 12.74
N PRO A 37 1.14 2.23 13.26
CA PRO A 37 2.05 1.15 12.92
C PRO A 37 1.66 -0.22 13.50
N VAL A 38 1.06 -0.27 14.68
CA VAL A 38 0.80 -1.52 15.42
C VAL A 38 -0.53 -2.20 15.08
N LEU A 39 -1.53 -1.46 14.59
CA LEU A 39 -2.84 -2.03 14.26
C LEU A 39 -2.79 -2.83 12.95
N THR A 40 -3.43 -4.00 12.90
CA THR A 40 -3.48 -4.82 11.67
C THR A 40 -4.19 -4.07 10.54
N ARG A 41 -5.38 -3.51 10.82
CA ARG A 41 -6.17 -2.70 9.89
C ARG A 41 -5.80 -1.23 9.95
N LYS A 42 -5.83 -0.56 8.78
CA LYS A 42 -5.69 0.89 8.70
C LYS A 42 -6.90 1.55 9.36
N ARG A 43 -6.65 2.58 10.16
CA ARG A 43 -7.68 3.38 10.83
C ARG A 43 -8.33 4.35 9.83
N THR A 44 -9.62 4.18 9.56
CA THR A 44 -10.41 5.03 8.67
C THR A 44 -11.78 5.33 9.29
N TYR A 45 -12.29 6.53 9.04
CA TYR A 45 -13.61 6.94 9.52
C TYR A 45 -14.39 7.70 8.45
N ASN A 46 -15.67 7.36 8.29
CA ASN A 46 -16.50 7.86 7.19
C ASN A 46 -16.85 9.36 7.31
N TRP A 47 -16.75 9.94 8.51
CA TRP A 47 -17.00 11.37 8.72
C TRP A 47 -15.94 12.28 8.08
N SER A 48 -14.77 11.75 7.71
CA SER A 48 -13.69 12.55 7.11
C SER A 48 -13.41 12.14 5.66
N VAL A 49 -14.30 12.53 4.75
CA VAL A 49 -14.20 12.19 3.31
C VAL A 49 -12.87 12.66 2.70
N LYS A 50 -12.39 13.85 3.07
CA LYS A 50 -11.13 14.41 2.56
C LYS A 50 -9.91 13.58 2.96
N THR A 51 -9.89 13.03 4.17
CA THR A 51 -8.75 12.19 4.61
C THR A 51 -8.77 10.83 3.92
N ILE A 52 -9.96 10.26 3.70
CA ILE A 52 -10.13 9.04 2.89
C ILE A 52 -9.59 9.27 1.48
N ARG A 53 -9.99 10.35 0.79
CA ARG A 53 -9.51 10.68 -0.56
C ARG A 53 -7.99 10.84 -0.65
N ARG A 54 -7.32 11.35 0.38
CA ARG A 54 -5.86 11.50 0.40
C ARG A 54 -5.12 10.17 0.54
N LYS A 55 -5.74 9.16 1.17
CA LYS A 55 -5.13 7.86 1.48
C LYS A 55 -5.67 6.69 0.66
N THR A 56 -6.65 6.94 -0.20
CA THR A 56 -7.28 5.91 -1.04
C THR A 56 -6.30 5.32 -2.06
N THR A 57 -6.60 4.12 -2.54
CA THR A 57 -5.87 3.49 -3.64
C THR A 57 -5.89 4.39 -4.88
N GLY A 58 -4.75 4.58 -5.54
CA GLY A 58 -4.63 5.51 -6.68
C GLY A 58 -3.64 6.66 -6.45
N THR A 59 -3.38 7.03 -5.21
CA THR A 59 -2.49 8.17 -4.87
C THR A 59 -1.00 7.83 -4.89
N GLY A 60 -0.64 6.56 -4.75
CA GLY A 60 0.75 6.09 -4.70
C GLY A 60 1.30 5.59 -6.04
N ARG A 61 2.49 4.98 -6.01
CA ARG A 61 3.21 4.53 -7.22
C ARG A 61 2.52 3.40 -8.01
N MET A 62 1.58 2.66 -7.41
CA MET A 62 0.80 1.57 -8.03
C MET A 62 1.63 0.59 -8.91
N ARG A 63 2.83 0.20 -8.46
CA ARG A 63 3.80 -0.55 -9.29
C ARG A 63 3.21 -1.80 -9.97
N TYR A 64 2.38 -2.54 -9.24
CA TYR A 64 1.71 -3.73 -9.77
C TYR A 64 0.42 -3.37 -10.52
N LEU A 65 -0.54 -2.74 -9.84
CA LEU A 65 -1.88 -2.44 -10.38
C LEU A 65 -1.87 -1.59 -11.66
N ARG A 66 -0.82 -0.81 -11.92
CA ARG A 66 -0.67 -0.03 -13.16
C ARG A 66 -0.50 -0.92 -14.40
N ASN A 67 0.12 -2.09 -14.24
CA ASN A 67 0.44 -3.00 -15.33
C ASN A 67 -0.62 -4.10 -15.52
N VAL A 68 -1.36 -4.45 -14.45
CA VAL A 68 -2.44 -5.45 -14.49
C VAL A 68 -3.45 -5.22 -15.62
N PRO A 69 -4.08 -4.04 -15.79
CA PRO A 69 -5.05 -3.82 -16.86
C PRO A 69 -4.43 -3.80 -18.26
N ARG A 70 -3.10 -3.70 -18.38
CA ARG A 70 -2.39 -3.80 -19.66
C ARG A 70 -2.13 -5.26 -20.05
N GLY A 71 -1.87 -6.12 -19.08
CA GLY A 71 -1.68 -7.56 -19.29
C GLY A 71 -2.99 -8.36 -19.33
N SER A 72 -4.05 -7.89 -18.67
CA SER A 72 -5.34 -8.57 -18.60
C SER A 72 -6.32 -8.18 -19.71
N ARG A 73 -6.02 -7.14 -20.51
CA ARG A 73 -6.74 -6.92 -21.76
C ARG A 73 -6.22 -7.96 -22.75
N PRO A 74 -7.05 -8.93 -23.18
CA PRO A 74 -6.65 -9.77 -24.30
C PRO A 74 -6.43 -8.84 -25.49
N VAL A 75 -5.17 -8.67 -25.89
CA VAL A 75 -4.86 -8.21 -27.23
C VAL A 75 -5.40 -9.31 -28.12
N SER A 76 -6.53 -9.07 -28.76
CA SER A 76 -7.14 -9.99 -29.73
C SER A 76 -6.04 -10.57 -30.63
N GLY A 77 -5.70 -11.85 -30.45
CA GLY A 77 -4.92 -12.60 -31.44
C GLY A 77 -3.47 -12.98 -31.14
N LYS A 78 -2.90 -12.85 -29.93
CA LYS A 78 -1.56 -13.41 -29.63
C LYS A 78 -1.62 -14.52 -28.59
N VAL A 79 -1.90 -15.74 -29.05
CA VAL A 79 -1.64 -16.97 -28.29
C VAL A 79 -0.12 -17.12 -28.12
N PRO A 80 0.42 -17.23 -26.90
CA PRO A 80 1.85 -17.44 -26.71
C PRO A 80 2.27 -18.75 -27.38
N LYS A 81 3.19 -18.68 -28.35
CA LYS A 81 3.71 -19.87 -29.03
C LYS A 81 4.50 -20.71 -28.03
N LEU A 82 4.05 -21.95 -27.77
CA LEU A 82 4.83 -22.97 -27.04
C LEU A 82 6.23 -23.09 -27.64
N SER A 83 7.27 -23.14 -26.79
CA SER A 83 8.66 -23.30 -27.21
C SER A 83 8.85 -24.61 -27.99
N GLN A 84 9.79 -24.65 -28.93
CA GLN A 84 10.02 -25.85 -29.75
C GLN A 84 10.28 -27.11 -28.90
N GLY A 85 10.98 -26.97 -27.77
CA GLY A 85 11.23 -28.07 -26.84
C GLY A 85 9.98 -28.61 -26.14
N THR A 86 9.04 -27.74 -25.77
CA THR A 86 7.75 -28.19 -25.18
C THR A 86 6.86 -28.86 -26.23
N ARG A 87 6.94 -28.43 -27.50
CA ARG A 87 6.25 -29.11 -28.62
C ARG A 87 6.82 -30.50 -28.89
N GLN A 88 8.14 -30.66 -28.87
CA GLN A 88 8.79 -31.96 -29.11
C GLN A 88 8.48 -32.96 -27.99
N ARG A 89 8.54 -32.54 -26.71
CA ARG A 89 8.18 -33.39 -25.57
C ARG A 89 6.72 -33.86 -25.60
N LEU A 90 5.78 -32.98 -25.93
CA LEU A 90 4.36 -33.36 -26.04
C LEU A 90 4.10 -34.31 -27.21
N ARG A 91 4.85 -34.22 -28.31
CA ARG A 91 4.78 -35.18 -29.42
C ARG A 91 5.33 -36.55 -29.02
N GLN A 92 6.48 -36.58 -28.34
CA GLN A 92 7.07 -37.80 -27.79
C GLN A 92 6.13 -38.50 -26.80
N LEU A 93 5.52 -37.75 -25.87
CA LEU A 93 4.59 -38.30 -24.88
C LEU A 93 3.26 -38.78 -25.48
N LYS A 94 2.79 -38.19 -26.60
CA LYS A 94 1.60 -38.66 -27.33
C LYS A 94 1.83 -39.90 -28.18
N LEU A 95 3.09 -40.25 -28.45
CA LEU A 95 3.48 -41.49 -29.14
C LEU A 95 3.78 -42.62 -28.14
N LEU A 96 3.79 -42.31 -26.85
CA LEU A 96 4.05 -43.25 -25.75
C LEU A 96 2.77 -43.73 -25.04
N PHE A 97 1.58 -43.32 -25.53
CA PHE A 97 0.28 -43.84 -25.14
C PHE A 97 -0.44 -44.38 -26.37
#